data_AF-A0AAN9YFF9-F1
#
_entry.id   AF-A0AAN9YFF9-F1
#
_cell.length_a   1.000
_cell.length_b   1.000
_cell.length_c   1.000
_cell.angle_alpha   90.00
_cell.angle_beta   90.00
_cell.angle_gamma   90.00
#
_symmetry.space_group_name_H-M   'P 1'
#
loop_
_entity.id
_entity.type
_entity.pdbx_description
1 polymer ?
#
loop_
_entity_poly.entity_id
_entity_poly.type
_entity_poly.pdbx_seq_one_letter_code
_entity_poly.pdbx_strand_id
1 'polypeptide(L)'
;MADLPEKTTIVDAQSTARPGLWTRITNRLPFLRRKRGIAIVVIAILVIIGGGLAGLAALHNRSSRNGDTSTGSGGSEGGSVPNDDAIKSDAYFYGDSPAVYPSRFSPDPYLSGALASDTVEGVQRAGVITSTKHFIGNEQETYRMPHGEHQAVSSNIDDQTMHELYLWPFQDAVRAGSANFMCSYQRINNSYGCANSYTLNGLLKTELGFQGFVVSDWGALYTGMATALAGLDVAMPNAGEYWGSKLKSAVNNGSIPETRIDDMITR
;
A
#
# COMPACT_ATOMS: atom_id res chain seq x y z
N MET A 1 -67.66 -9.16 35.96
CA MET A 1 -67.17 -7.80 36.21
C MET A 1 -65.77 -7.75 35.60
N ALA A 2 -65.55 -7.11 34.44
CA ALA A 2 -65.70 -5.66 34.18
C ALA A 2 -64.54 -4.90 34.88
N ASP A 3 -63.68 -4.13 34.21
CA ASP A 3 -63.82 -3.46 32.89
C ASP A 3 -62.56 -3.47 31.99
N LEU A 4 -62.80 -3.32 30.68
CA LEU A 4 -61.87 -2.74 29.67
C LEU A 4 -62.48 -1.39 29.21
N PRO A 5 -61.66 -0.34 29.01
CA PRO A 5 -61.59 0.32 27.67
C PRO A 5 -60.21 0.98 27.35
N GLU A 6 -59.79 1.27 26.12
CA GLU A 6 -60.08 0.72 24.78
C GLU A 6 -58.89 1.09 23.82
N LYS A 7 -59.10 1.76 22.68
CA LYS A 7 -58.09 2.20 21.67
C LYS A 7 -57.75 3.72 21.81
N THR A 8 -56.98 4.46 20.99
CA THR A 8 -56.82 4.44 19.51
C THR A 8 -55.70 5.36 18.96
N THR A 9 -55.17 5.00 17.76
CA THR A 9 -54.65 5.84 16.64
C THR A 9 -53.48 6.85 16.76
N ILE A 10 -52.41 6.49 16.04
CA ILE A 10 -51.56 7.23 15.07
C ILE A 10 -51.99 8.67 14.71
N VAL A 11 -51.01 9.60 14.66
CA VAL A 11 -50.93 10.72 13.68
C VAL A 11 -49.46 10.98 13.25
N ASP A 12 -49.29 11.35 11.97
CA ASP A 12 -48.14 11.87 11.20
C ASP A 12 -47.21 12.91 11.87
N ALA A 13 -46.01 13.29 11.37
CA ALA A 13 -45.17 12.82 10.24
C ALA A 13 -43.70 13.33 10.37
N GLN A 14 -42.78 12.70 9.63
CA GLN A 14 -41.48 13.15 9.07
C GLN A 14 -40.48 14.06 9.84
N SER A 15 -39.19 13.80 9.55
CA SER A 15 -38.03 14.70 9.72
C SER A 15 -37.50 14.99 11.13
N THR A 16 -36.53 14.17 11.58
CA THR A 16 -35.39 14.68 12.37
C THR A 16 -34.07 14.12 11.82
N ALA A 17 -33.00 14.92 11.88
CA ALA A 17 -31.80 14.71 11.08
C ALA A 17 -31.01 13.43 11.40
N ARG A 18 -30.29 12.92 10.37
CA ARG A 18 -29.27 11.87 10.52
C ARG A 18 -28.36 12.22 11.72
N PRO A 19 -28.27 11.39 12.77
CA PRO A 19 -27.49 11.72 13.96
C PRO A 19 -26.02 11.94 13.61
N GLY A 20 -25.40 12.98 14.19
CA GLY A 20 -23.99 13.31 13.96
C GLY A 20 -23.04 12.18 14.34
N LEU A 21 -21.82 12.18 13.77
CA LEU A 21 -20.86 11.08 13.90
C LEU A 21 -20.59 10.66 15.36
N TRP A 22 -20.43 11.63 16.27
CA TRP A 22 -20.27 11.36 17.70
C TRP A 22 -21.47 10.62 18.32
N THR A 23 -22.69 11.01 17.95
CA THR A 23 -23.93 10.36 18.39
C THR A 23 -24.05 8.95 17.81
N ARG A 24 -23.62 8.73 16.55
CA ARG A 24 -23.57 7.38 15.95
C ARG A 24 -22.58 6.46 16.67
N ILE A 25 -21.37 6.95 16.94
CA ILE A 25 -20.31 6.21 17.63
C ILE A 25 -20.75 5.88 19.06
N THR A 26 -21.24 6.86 19.82
CA THR A 26 -21.66 6.64 21.21
C THR A 26 -22.96 5.86 21.36
N ASN A 27 -23.83 5.81 20.33
CA ASN A 27 -24.98 4.90 20.29
C ASN A 27 -24.56 3.44 20.04
N ARG A 28 -23.48 3.20 19.28
CA ARG A 28 -22.92 1.84 19.11
C ARG A 28 -21.98 1.40 20.24
N LEU A 29 -21.37 2.35 20.96
CA LEU A 29 -20.44 2.11 22.07
C LEU A 29 -20.86 2.94 23.32
N PRO A 30 -21.87 2.50 24.08
CA PRO A 30 -22.49 3.31 25.14
C PRO A 30 -21.55 3.74 26.27
N PHE A 31 -20.45 3.01 26.49
CA PHE A 31 -19.46 3.30 27.52
C PHE A 31 -18.64 4.58 27.24
N LEU A 32 -18.48 4.97 25.97
CA LEU A 32 -17.76 6.21 25.58
C LEU A 32 -18.52 7.49 25.98
N ARG A 33 -19.80 7.36 26.36
CA ARG A 33 -20.73 8.48 26.57
C ARG A 33 -20.45 9.29 27.85
N ARG A 34 -19.63 8.80 28.79
CA ARG A 34 -19.38 9.44 30.11
C ARG A 34 -17.99 10.06 30.35
N LYS A 35 -16.96 9.83 29.50
CA LYS A 35 -15.60 10.34 29.76
C LYS A 35 -14.90 10.87 28.49
N ARG A 36 -15.24 12.10 28.09
CA ARG A 36 -14.69 12.77 26.88
C ARG A 36 -13.15 12.82 26.82
N GLY A 37 -12.47 13.01 27.96
CA GLY A 37 -10.99 13.04 28.00
C GLY A 37 -10.32 11.70 27.66
N ILE A 38 -10.91 10.57 28.05
CA ILE A 38 -10.37 9.24 27.73
C ILE A 38 -10.57 8.93 26.24
N ALA A 39 -11.67 9.36 25.65
CA ALA A 39 -11.92 9.20 24.22
C ALA A 39 -10.87 9.91 23.34
N ILE A 40 -10.33 11.05 23.78
CA ILE A 40 -9.25 11.76 23.06
C ILE A 40 -7.94 10.95 23.07
N VAL A 41 -7.61 10.30 24.20
CA VAL A 41 -6.43 9.40 24.28
C VAL A 41 -6.61 8.16 23.40
N VAL A 42 -7.81 7.58 23.38
CA VAL A 42 -8.15 6.47 22.47
C VAL A 42 -8.06 6.91 20.99
N ILE A 43 -8.43 8.15 20.67
CA ILE A 43 -8.28 8.70 19.32
C ILE A 43 -6.81 8.99 18.97
N ALA A 44 -5.96 9.38 19.94
CA ALA A 44 -4.52 9.50 19.71
C ALA A 44 -3.86 8.14 19.39
N ILE A 45 -4.28 7.06 20.06
CA ILE A 45 -3.92 5.69 19.69
C ILE A 45 -4.42 5.37 18.25
N LEU A 46 -5.62 5.82 17.89
CA LEU A 46 -6.16 5.71 16.53
C LEU A 46 -5.40 6.56 15.46
N VAL A 47 -4.50 7.46 15.85
CA VAL A 47 -3.64 8.25 14.93
C VAL A 47 -2.25 7.63 14.75
N ILE A 48 -1.74 6.88 15.74
CA ILE A 48 -0.62 5.92 15.50
C ILE A 48 -1.09 4.83 14.52
N ILE A 49 -2.38 4.50 14.58
CA ILE A 49 -3.13 3.70 13.60
C ILE A 49 -3.34 4.46 12.26
N GLY A 50 -2.64 5.57 11.99
CA GLY A 50 -2.51 6.14 10.64
C GLY A 50 -1.92 5.17 9.61
N GLY A 51 -1.03 4.25 10.04
CA GLY A 51 -0.64 3.05 9.27
C GLY A 51 -1.46 1.79 9.61
N GLY A 52 -2.30 1.86 10.64
CA GLY A 52 -3.03 0.72 11.20
C GLY A 52 -4.51 0.64 10.85
N LEU A 53 -5.13 1.67 10.24
CA LEU A 53 -6.58 1.67 10.03
C LEU A 53 -7.02 0.69 8.93
N ALA A 54 -6.10 0.30 8.05
CA ALA A 54 -6.25 -0.86 7.16
C ALA A 54 -5.97 -2.19 7.89
N GLY A 55 -4.93 -2.27 8.73
CA GLY A 55 -4.62 -3.46 9.54
C GLY A 55 -5.70 -3.80 10.58
N LEU A 56 -6.42 -2.81 11.12
CA LEU A 56 -7.49 -3.02 12.10
C LEU A 56 -8.75 -3.64 11.47
N ALA A 57 -8.98 -3.43 10.16
CA ALA A 57 -9.99 -4.15 9.40
C ALA A 57 -9.59 -5.62 9.19
N ALA A 58 -8.29 -5.89 8.98
CA ALA A 58 -7.75 -7.25 8.87
C ALA A 58 -7.86 -8.04 10.19
N LEU A 59 -7.52 -7.39 11.31
CA LEU A 59 -7.53 -8.00 12.64
C LEU A 59 -8.92 -8.49 13.07
N HIS A 60 -10.00 -7.91 12.53
CA HIS A 60 -11.37 -8.27 12.92
C HIS A 60 -11.85 -9.61 12.35
N ASN A 61 -11.16 -10.21 11.37
CA ASN A 61 -11.65 -11.42 10.69
C ASN A 61 -10.94 -12.73 11.06
N ARG A 62 -10.05 -12.73 12.07
CA ARG A 62 -9.36 -13.96 12.52
C ARG A 62 -10.26 -14.92 13.32
N SER A 63 -11.51 -14.55 13.59
CA SER A 63 -12.48 -15.36 14.37
C SER A 63 -13.57 -16.04 13.53
N SER A 64 -13.59 -15.87 12.19
CA SER A 64 -14.66 -16.39 11.32
C SER A 64 -14.14 -17.26 10.18
N ARG A 65 -13.32 -18.27 10.51
CA ARG A 65 -13.04 -19.43 9.64
C ARG A 65 -13.52 -20.71 10.31
N ASN A 66 -14.83 -20.92 10.28
CA ASN A 66 -15.53 -22.21 10.35
C ASN A 66 -17.02 -21.96 10.04
N GLY A 67 -17.50 -22.42 8.88
CA GLY A 67 -18.92 -22.34 8.51
C GLY A 67 -19.20 -22.05 7.02
N ASP A 68 -19.73 -23.07 6.35
CA ASP A 68 -20.67 -23.08 5.20
C ASP A 68 -20.52 -22.16 3.98
N THR A 69 -20.18 -22.84 2.87
CA THR A 69 -20.96 -22.92 1.61
C THR A 69 -22.15 -21.98 1.34
N SER A 70 -22.04 -21.32 0.18
CA SER A 70 -23.06 -21.25 -0.90
C SER A 70 -24.19 -20.20 -0.90
N THR A 71 -24.53 -19.79 -2.14
CA THR A 71 -25.74 -19.07 -2.61
C THR A 71 -25.88 -17.56 -2.33
N GLY A 72 -26.53 -16.85 -3.28
CA GLY A 72 -27.07 -15.50 -3.06
C GLY A 72 -26.87 -14.52 -4.21
N SER A 73 -27.90 -14.30 -5.03
CA SER A 73 -27.90 -13.38 -6.19
C SER A 73 -28.46 -11.99 -5.89
N GLY A 74 -28.11 -10.99 -6.73
CA GLY A 74 -28.86 -9.75 -6.92
C GLY A 74 -28.11 -8.48 -6.47
N GLY A 75 -28.18 -7.36 -7.19
CA GLY A 75 -28.91 -7.09 -8.43
C GLY A 75 -28.42 -5.81 -9.12
N SER A 76 -28.85 -5.60 -10.36
CA SER A 76 -28.45 -4.49 -11.22
C SER A 76 -29.23 -3.20 -10.96
N GLU A 77 -28.54 -2.06 -10.94
CA GLU A 77 -29.11 -0.79 -11.40
C GLU A 77 -28.16 -0.16 -12.43
N GLY A 78 -28.70 0.17 -13.61
CA GLY A 78 -27.94 0.74 -14.70
C GLY A 78 -28.04 2.26 -14.74
N GLY A 79 -26.89 2.93 -14.86
CA GLY A 79 -26.79 4.33 -15.23
C GLY A 79 -25.74 4.48 -16.32
N SER A 80 -26.09 5.09 -17.45
CA SER A 80 -25.19 5.29 -18.59
C SER A 80 -24.05 6.25 -18.25
N VAL A 81 -22.83 5.74 -18.15
CA VAL A 81 -21.61 6.55 -18.01
C VAL A 81 -21.01 6.78 -19.40
N PRO A 82 -20.68 8.02 -19.81
CA PRO A 82 -20.00 8.29 -21.08
C PRO A 82 -18.58 7.70 -21.12
N ASN A 83 -18.13 7.29 -22.31
CA ASN A 83 -16.74 6.88 -22.53
C ASN A 83 -15.78 8.03 -22.23
N ASP A 84 -15.05 7.92 -21.12
CA ASP A 84 -13.91 8.76 -20.76
C ASP A 84 -12.81 7.85 -20.18
N ASP A 85 -12.42 6.81 -20.93
CA ASP A 85 -11.37 5.82 -20.60
C ASP A 85 -9.94 6.42 -20.51
N ALA A 86 -9.85 7.75 -20.41
CA ALA A 86 -8.61 8.45 -20.13
C ALA A 86 -8.45 8.56 -18.61
N ILE A 87 -7.71 7.61 -18.03
CA ILE A 87 -7.18 7.71 -16.67
C ILE A 87 -6.37 9.02 -16.62
N LYS A 88 -6.80 9.95 -15.75
CA LYS A 88 -6.40 11.37 -15.78
C LYS A 88 -5.85 11.89 -14.44
N SER A 89 -5.49 11.01 -13.50
CA SER A 89 -4.95 11.40 -12.19
C SER A 89 -4.15 10.30 -11.47
N ASP A 90 -3.33 9.58 -12.22
CA ASP A 90 -2.73 8.28 -11.86
C ASP A 90 -1.59 8.42 -10.83
N ALA A 91 -0.97 9.59 -10.75
CA ALA A 91 0.09 9.92 -9.79
C ALA A 91 -0.37 9.82 -8.31
N TYR A 92 -1.68 9.83 -8.06
CA TYR A 92 -2.28 9.65 -6.73
C TYR A 92 -2.69 8.20 -6.42
N PHE A 93 -2.58 7.26 -7.36
CA PHE A 93 -3.04 5.88 -7.11
C PHE A 93 -1.93 5.01 -6.49
N TYR A 94 -0.70 5.15 -6.97
CA TYR A 94 0.40 4.23 -6.63
C TYR A 94 1.26 4.67 -5.43
N GLY A 95 1.37 5.98 -5.16
CA GLY A 95 2.14 6.50 -4.01
C GLY A 95 1.39 6.48 -2.69
N ASP A 96 0.09 6.79 -2.78
CA ASP A 96 -0.87 6.84 -1.68
C ASP A 96 -1.58 5.49 -1.45
N SER A 97 -1.25 4.46 -2.26
CA SER A 97 -1.59 3.06 -1.96
C SER A 97 -1.15 2.72 -0.52
N PRO A 98 -1.98 2.02 0.30
CA PRO A 98 -1.68 1.77 1.70
C PRO A 98 -0.28 1.19 1.89
N ALA A 99 0.53 1.95 2.62
CA ALA A 99 1.95 1.69 2.77
C ALA A 99 2.20 0.57 3.77
N VAL A 100 2.88 -0.49 3.32
CA VAL A 100 3.44 -1.49 4.22
C VAL A 100 4.91 -1.13 4.42
N TYR A 101 5.31 -0.88 5.67
CA TYR A 101 6.68 -0.49 6.04
C TYR A 101 7.33 -1.56 6.92
N PRO A 102 7.87 -2.65 6.35
CA PRO A 102 8.27 -3.80 7.16
C PRO A 102 9.38 -3.43 8.17
N SER A 103 10.39 -2.65 7.77
CA SER A 103 11.45 -2.18 8.69
C SER A 103 10.99 -1.20 9.78
N ARG A 104 9.74 -0.69 9.74
CA ARG A 104 9.20 0.23 10.75
C ARG A 104 8.24 -0.43 11.76
N PHE A 105 7.92 -1.72 11.61
CA PHE A 105 7.11 -2.44 12.61
C PHE A 105 7.93 -2.87 13.84
N SER A 106 9.10 -3.46 13.60
CA SER A 106 10.00 -4.01 14.63
C SER A 106 11.43 -4.11 14.09
N PRO A 107 12.47 -3.98 14.93
CA PRO A 107 13.84 -4.37 14.56
C PRO A 107 14.01 -5.89 14.41
N ASP A 108 13.04 -6.70 14.87
CA ASP A 108 13.02 -8.15 14.65
C ASP A 108 12.40 -8.49 13.28
N PRO A 109 13.12 -9.23 12.41
CA PRO A 109 12.67 -9.49 11.03
C PRO A 109 11.44 -10.41 10.98
N TYR A 110 11.32 -11.36 11.92
CA TYR A 110 10.22 -12.31 11.97
C TYR A 110 8.90 -11.62 12.35
N LEU A 111 8.89 -10.81 13.40
CA LEU A 111 7.73 -10.02 13.81
C LEU A 111 7.32 -9.01 12.73
N SER A 112 8.30 -8.36 12.10
CA SER A 112 8.06 -7.43 10.98
C SER A 112 7.48 -8.13 9.75
N GLY A 113 7.94 -9.34 9.41
CA GLY A 113 7.40 -10.15 8.32
C GLY A 113 5.97 -10.60 8.56
N ALA A 114 5.68 -11.11 9.76
CA ALA A 114 4.32 -11.48 10.15
C ALA A 114 3.33 -10.31 10.07
N LEU A 115 3.72 -9.12 10.58
CA LEU A 115 2.89 -7.92 10.53
C LEU A 115 2.74 -7.37 9.10
N ALA A 116 3.78 -7.46 8.26
CA ALA A 116 3.70 -7.10 6.85
C ALA A 116 2.73 -8.02 6.10
N SER A 117 2.82 -9.35 6.30
CA SER A 117 1.92 -10.33 5.71
C SER A 117 0.45 -10.08 6.05
N ASP A 118 0.12 -9.93 7.34
CA ASP A 118 -1.26 -9.66 7.79
C ASP A 118 -1.79 -8.32 7.24
N THR A 119 -0.93 -7.32 7.08
CA THR A 119 -1.29 -6.01 6.49
C THR A 119 -1.56 -6.12 4.99
N VAL A 120 -0.70 -6.83 4.25
CA VAL A 120 -0.86 -7.09 2.80
C VAL A 120 -2.16 -7.84 2.53
N GLU A 121 -2.37 -8.98 3.19
CA GLU A 121 -3.62 -9.73 3.05
C GLU A 121 -4.85 -8.88 3.40
N GLY A 122 -4.74 -8.08 4.46
CA GLY A 122 -5.81 -7.23 4.96
C GLY A 122 -6.28 -6.18 3.96
N VAL A 123 -5.34 -5.41 3.41
CA VAL A 123 -5.61 -4.35 2.42
C VAL A 123 -6.12 -4.95 1.11
N GLN A 124 -5.44 -5.98 0.59
CA GLN A 124 -5.79 -6.53 -0.73
C GLN A 124 -7.11 -7.30 -0.72
N ARG A 125 -7.50 -7.90 0.41
CA ARG A 125 -8.84 -8.46 0.61
C ARG A 125 -9.96 -7.41 0.58
N ALA A 126 -9.64 -6.13 0.78
CA ALA A 126 -10.57 -5.01 0.60
C ALA A 126 -10.61 -4.48 -0.85
N GLY A 127 -9.88 -5.10 -1.80
CA GLY A 127 -9.86 -4.72 -3.22
C GLY A 127 -8.94 -3.54 -3.55
N VAL A 128 -7.94 -3.26 -2.71
CA VAL A 128 -6.98 -2.15 -2.89
C VAL A 128 -5.56 -2.71 -2.97
N ILE A 129 -4.72 -2.18 -3.85
CA ILE A 129 -3.30 -2.59 -3.97
C ILE A 129 -2.49 -2.04 -2.78
N THR A 130 -1.58 -2.86 -2.22
CA THR A 130 -0.57 -2.39 -1.26
C THR A 130 0.71 -1.96 -1.94
N SER A 131 1.34 -0.91 -1.43
CA SER A 131 2.73 -0.55 -1.77
C SER A 131 3.65 -0.93 -0.62
N THR A 132 4.44 -1.99 -0.78
CA THR A 132 5.41 -2.44 0.23
C THR A 132 6.75 -1.72 0.05
N LYS A 133 7.23 -1.04 1.10
CA LYS A 133 8.27 -0.01 0.98
C LYS A 133 9.09 0.24 2.26
N HIS A 134 10.25 0.91 2.19
CA HIS A 134 11.02 1.22 0.98
C HIS A 134 12.00 0.08 0.73
N PHE A 135 11.99 -0.48 -0.48
CA PHE A 135 12.82 -1.62 -0.86
C PHE A 135 14.16 -1.14 -1.45
N ILE A 136 15.28 -1.20 -0.74
CA ILE A 136 15.53 -1.79 0.58
C ILE A 136 16.65 -1.04 1.31
N GLY A 137 16.72 -1.13 2.64
CA GLY A 137 17.81 -0.54 3.45
C GLY A 137 17.74 0.99 3.60
N ASN A 138 16.53 1.57 3.55
CA ASN A 138 16.28 3.00 3.77
C ASN A 138 16.09 3.30 5.28
N GLU A 139 17.13 3.04 6.06
CA GLU A 139 17.05 3.07 7.54
C GLU A 139 17.40 4.42 8.17
N GLN A 140 17.77 5.42 7.35
CA GLN A 140 18.04 6.78 7.82
C GLN A 140 17.57 7.85 6.83
N GLU A 141 17.00 8.95 7.33
CA GLU A 141 16.60 10.10 6.51
C GLU A 141 17.81 10.96 6.10
N THR A 142 18.86 11.00 6.93
CA THR A 142 20.07 11.81 6.68
C THR A 142 20.78 11.33 5.40
N TYR A 143 20.89 12.23 4.42
CA TYR A 143 21.45 11.95 3.08
C TYR A 143 20.75 10.83 2.29
N ARG A 144 19.47 10.54 2.54
CA ARG A 144 18.72 9.54 1.74
C ARG A 144 18.58 9.91 0.27
N MET A 145 18.57 11.20 -0.06
CA MET A 145 18.56 11.75 -1.43
C MET A 145 19.90 12.45 -1.75
N PRO A 146 20.29 12.57 -3.03
CA PRO A 146 21.40 13.42 -3.46
C PRO A 146 21.19 14.89 -3.04
N HIS A 147 22.27 15.62 -2.80
CA HIS A 147 22.24 17.03 -2.42
C HIS A 147 23.43 17.79 -2.99
N GLY A 148 23.16 18.75 -3.89
CA GLY A 148 24.22 19.44 -4.64
C GLY A 148 25.01 18.45 -5.50
N GLU A 149 26.34 18.50 -5.41
CA GLU A 149 27.25 17.56 -6.10
C GLU A 149 27.40 16.20 -5.37
N HIS A 150 26.78 16.03 -4.20
CA HIS A 150 26.90 14.81 -3.40
C HIS A 150 25.81 13.80 -3.77
N GLN A 151 26.24 12.57 -4.05
CA GLN A 151 25.36 11.40 -4.16
C GLN A 151 24.69 11.08 -2.82
N ALA A 152 23.55 10.38 -2.85
CA ALA A 152 22.93 9.86 -1.64
C ALA A 152 23.89 8.91 -0.87
N VAL A 153 23.59 8.69 0.41
CA VAL A 153 24.27 7.66 1.23
C VAL A 153 24.17 6.28 0.58
N SER A 154 25.13 5.39 0.88
CA SER A 154 25.10 4.00 0.46
C SER A 154 24.95 3.08 1.67
N SER A 155 23.82 2.38 1.75
CA SER A 155 23.60 1.27 2.67
C SER A 155 24.41 0.08 2.15
N ASN A 156 25.59 -0.15 2.74
CA ASN A 156 26.47 -1.24 2.35
C ASN A 156 26.15 -2.44 3.25
N ILE A 157 25.54 -3.48 2.66
CA ILE A 157 24.98 -4.62 3.37
C ILE A 157 25.55 -5.88 2.70
N ASP A 158 26.09 -6.79 3.52
CA ASP A 158 26.56 -8.10 3.07
C ASP A 158 25.39 -9.05 2.78
N ASP A 159 25.68 -10.15 2.10
CA ASP A 159 24.67 -11.08 1.64
C ASP A 159 23.90 -11.77 2.78
N GLN A 160 24.59 -12.16 3.85
CA GLN A 160 23.95 -12.83 4.99
C GLN A 160 23.03 -11.87 5.74
N THR A 161 23.50 -10.67 6.06
CA THR A 161 22.69 -9.63 6.72
C THR A 161 21.52 -9.18 5.83
N MET A 162 21.68 -9.19 4.50
CA MET A 162 20.56 -8.93 3.59
C MET A 162 19.47 -10.00 3.75
N HIS A 163 19.79 -11.28 3.63
CA HIS A 163 18.79 -12.36 3.67
C HIS A 163 18.19 -12.60 5.05
N GLU A 164 19.01 -12.62 6.11
CA GLU A 164 18.57 -12.97 7.47
C GLU A 164 17.82 -11.84 8.18
N LEU A 165 18.06 -10.57 7.81
CA LEU A 165 17.49 -9.40 8.49
C LEU A 165 16.65 -8.51 7.57
N TYR A 166 17.25 -7.90 6.56
CA TYR A 166 16.55 -6.83 5.81
C TYR A 166 15.52 -7.35 4.81
N LEU A 167 15.82 -8.44 4.10
CA LEU A 167 14.99 -9.00 3.03
C LEU A 167 13.86 -9.88 3.57
N TRP A 168 14.08 -10.57 4.69
CA TRP A 168 13.12 -11.48 5.32
C TRP A 168 11.69 -10.91 5.42
N PRO A 169 11.44 -9.71 5.98
CA PRO A 169 10.06 -9.22 6.12
C PRO A 169 9.44 -8.79 4.78
N PHE A 170 10.24 -8.56 3.73
CA PHE A 170 9.76 -8.38 2.36
C PHE A 170 9.45 -9.72 1.68
N GLN A 171 10.19 -10.80 1.98
CA GLN A 171 9.86 -12.15 1.51
C GLN A 171 8.44 -12.56 1.97
N ASP A 172 8.09 -12.29 3.24
CA ASP A 172 6.75 -12.58 3.74
C ASP A 172 5.68 -11.67 3.11
N ALA A 173 5.99 -10.41 2.78
CA ALA A 173 5.10 -9.53 2.02
C ALA A 173 4.87 -10.01 0.56
N VAL A 174 5.89 -10.59 -0.09
CA VAL A 174 5.73 -11.23 -1.42
C VAL A 174 4.87 -12.49 -1.31
N ARG A 175 5.09 -13.33 -0.29
CA ARG A 175 4.27 -14.53 -0.02
C ARG A 175 2.80 -14.21 0.27
N ALA A 176 2.53 -13.10 0.96
CA ALA A 176 1.19 -12.56 1.18
C ALA A 176 0.53 -11.99 -0.09
N GLY A 177 1.27 -11.94 -1.20
CA GLY A 177 0.78 -11.56 -2.52
C GLY A 177 0.78 -10.05 -2.79
N SER A 178 1.60 -9.25 -2.10
CA SER A 178 1.69 -7.80 -2.31
C SER A 178 1.84 -7.49 -3.80
N ALA A 179 0.96 -6.66 -4.36
CA ALA A 179 0.95 -6.37 -5.79
C ALA A 179 1.91 -5.24 -6.22
N ASN A 180 2.31 -4.35 -5.30
CA ASN A 180 3.31 -3.31 -5.58
C ASN A 180 4.44 -3.26 -4.55
N PHE A 181 5.63 -2.92 -5.03
CA PHE A 181 6.81 -2.58 -4.23
C PHE A 181 7.33 -1.19 -4.63
N MET A 182 7.78 -0.39 -3.66
CA MET A 182 8.43 0.90 -3.92
C MET A 182 9.92 0.83 -3.64
N CYS A 183 10.75 1.05 -4.66
CA CYS A 183 12.21 1.03 -4.50
C CYS A 183 12.72 2.28 -3.77
N SER A 184 13.79 2.13 -2.99
CA SER A 184 14.29 3.17 -2.09
C SER A 184 15.16 4.24 -2.76
N TYR A 185 15.19 5.43 -2.14
CA TYR A 185 15.99 6.58 -2.57
C TYR A 185 17.50 6.34 -2.60
N GLN A 186 18.06 5.84 -1.50
CA GLN A 186 19.49 5.78 -1.26
C GLN A 186 20.18 4.68 -2.08
N ARG A 187 21.51 4.68 -2.08
CA ARG A 187 22.30 3.64 -2.74
C ARG A 187 22.40 2.40 -1.86
N ILE A 188 22.55 1.24 -2.49
CA ILE A 188 22.74 -0.06 -1.87
C ILE A 188 23.97 -0.66 -2.54
N ASN A 189 25.04 -0.92 -1.79
CA ASN A 189 26.35 -1.32 -2.33
C ASN A 189 26.80 -0.41 -3.52
N ASN A 190 26.61 0.90 -3.35
CA ASN A 190 26.89 1.99 -4.30
C ASN A 190 25.99 2.13 -5.54
N SER A 191 24.97 1.28 -5.76
CA SER A 191 23.96 1.49 -6.82
C SER A 191 22.63 1.97 -6.24
N TYR A 192 22.00 3.01 -6.82
CA TYR A 192 20.72 3.57 -6.34
C TYR A 192 19.61 2.52 -6.31
N GLY A 193 18.77 2.48 -5.26
CA GLY A 193 17.75 1.43 -5.08
C GLY A 193 16.85 1.22 -6.31
N CYS A 194 16.37 2.31 -6.91
CA CYS A 194 15.57 2.28 -8.14
C CYS A 194 16.34 2.01 -9.46
N ALA A 195 17.66 1.79 -9.37
CA ALA A 195 18.54 1.44 -10.48
C ALA A 195 19.40 0.17 -10.17
N ASN A 196 19.11 -0.53 -9.07
CA ASN A 196 19.93 -1.63 -8.60
C ASN A 196 19.33 -2.97 -9.07
N SER A 197 19.93 -3.52 -10.13
CA SER A 197 19.51 -4.79 -10.74
C SER A 197 19.70 -5.99 -9.82
N TYR A 198 20.66 -5.97 -8.90
CA TYR A 198 20.84 -7.04 -7.93
C TYR A 198 19.65 -7.11 -6.98
N THR A 199 19.21 -5.98 -6.42
CA THR A 199 18.06 -5.97 -5.51
C THR A 199 16.72 -6.16 -6.22
N LEU A 200 16.50 -5.49 -7.37
CA LEU A 200 15.20 -5.51 -8.05
C LEU A 200 15.00 -6.75 -8.94
N ASN A 201 15.93 -7.03 -9.86
CA ASN A 201 15.82 -8.22 -10.71
C ASN A 201 16.27 -9.49 -9.97
N GLY A 202 17.39 -9.44 -9.25
CA GLY A 202 17.95 -10.57 -8.52
C GLY A 202 17.06 -10.99 -7.34
N LEU A 203 17.14 -10.26 -6.23
CA LEU A 203 16.43 -10.60 -4.99
C LEU A 203 14.91 -10.57 -5.19
N LEU A 204 14.33 -9.43 -5.58
CA LEU A 204 12.87 -9.27 -5.60
C LEU A 204 12.17 -10.10 -6.69
N LYS A 205 12.51 -9.89 -7.97
CA LYS A 205 11.79 -10.53 -9.09
C LYS A 205 12.20 -12.00 -9.31
N THR A 206 13.48 -12.35 -9.15
CA THR A 206 13.96 -13.73 -9.43
C THR A 206 13.91 -14.63 -8.21
N GLU A 207 14.55 -14.25 -7.09
CA GLU A 207 14.68 -15.12 -5.92
C GLU A 207 13.38 -15.21 -5.10
N LEU A 208 12.79 -14.06 -4.76
CA LEU A 208 11.50 -14.01 -4.06
C LEU A 208 10.32 -14.29 -5.01
N GLY A 209 10.53 -14.27 -6.33
CA GLY A 209 9.50 -14.57 -7.33
C GLY A 209 8.39 -13.52 -7.43
N PHE A 210 8.68 -12.24 -7.16
CA PHE A 210 7.68 -11.16 -7.19
C PHE A 210 7.05 -10.96 -8.58
N GLN A 211 5.73 -11.15 -8.65
CA GLN A 211 4.96 -11.09 -9.90
C GLN A 211 4.37 -9.70 -10.22
N GLY A 212 4.25 -8.80 -9.22
CA GLY A 212 3.73 -7.45 -9.42
C GLY A 212 4.75 -6.47 -10.02
N PHE A 213 4.44 -5.18 -9.89
CA PHE A 213 5.23 -4.07 -10.44
C PHE A 213 5.98 -3.27 -9.36
N VAL A 214 7.13 -2.72 -9.74
CA VAL A 214 7.96 -1.84 -8.91
C VAL A 214 7.74 -0.38 -9.30
N VAL A 215 7.37 0.46 -8.34
CA VAL A 215 7.32 1.93 -8.47
C VAL A 215 8.58 2.57 -7.89
N SER A 216 8.97 3.74 -8.38
CA SER A 216 9.99 4.54 -7.69
C SER A 216 9.42 5.24 -6.47
N ASP A 217 10.25 5.48 -5.46
CA ASP A 217 9.93 6.54 -4.50
C ASP A 217 9.91 7.92 -5.20
N TRP A 218 9.33 8.92 -4.55
CA TRP A 218 8.94 10.17 -5.17
C TRP A 218 10.17 11.00 -5.52
N GLY A 219 10.57 10.96 -6.80
CA GLY A 219 11.82 11.56 -7.28
C GLY A 219 13.07 10.69 -7.10
N ALA A 220 12.94 9.38 -6.82
CA ALA A 220 14.08 8.45 -6.71
C ALA A 220 14.67 7.99 -8.05
N LEU A 221 14.19 8.54 -9.17
CA LEU A 221 14.70 8.25 -10.51
C LEU A 221 15.98 9.09 -10.78
N TYR A 222 17.13 8.62 -10.29
CA TYR A 222 18.41 9.35 -10.38
C TYR A 222 19.31 8.96 -11.57
N THR A 223 18.94 7.95 -12.35
CA THR A 223 19.72 7.51 -13.51
C THR A 223 18.81 7.23 -14.70
N GLY A 224 19.41 7.15 -15.89
CA GLY A 224 18.71 6.98 -17.17
C GLY A 224 18.07 5.61 -17.38
N MET A 225 18.13 5.11 -18.62
CA MET A 225 17.54 3.84 -19.08
C MET A 225 18.00 2.59 -18.31
N ALA A 226 19.10 2.69 -17.56
CA ALA A 226 19.55 1.63 -16.64
C ALA A 226 18.48 1.27 -15.60
N THR A 227 17.64 2.23 -15.15
CA THR A 227 16.53 1.98 -14.21
C THR A 227 15.51 0.99 -14.77
N ALA A 228 15.10 1.16 -16.03
CA ALA A 228 14.19 0.26 -16.73
C ALA A 228 14.77 -1.16 -16.79
N LEU A 229 16.02 -1.31 -17.24
CA LEU A 229 16.70 -2.61 -17.32
C LEU A 229 16.98 -3.23 -15.94
N ALA A 230 17.17 -2.41 -14.90
CA ALA A 230 17.39 -2.86 -13.54
C ALA A 230 16.14 -3.45 -12.88
N GLY A 231 14.95 -3.25 -13.46
CA GLY A 231 13.71 -3.88 -12.97
C GLY A 231 12.66 -2.89 -12.43
N LEU A 232 12.92 -1.57 -12.47
CA LEU A 232 11.88 -0.57 -12.20
C LEU A 232 10.81 -0.62 -13.30
N ASP A 233 9.53 -0.58 -12.92
CA ASP A 233 8.41 -0.65 -13.85
C ASP A 233 7.72 0.71 -14.03
N VAL A 234 7.55 1.48 -12.95
CA VAL A 234 6.81 2.75 -12.95
C VAL A 234 7.62 3.88 -12.29
N ALA A 235 7.88 4.96 -13.04
CA ALA A 235 8.54 6.16 -12.52
C ALA A 235 7.53 7.14 -11.87
N MET A 236 7.84 7.60 -10.66
CA MET A 236 6.97 8.43 -9.82
C MET A 236 7.69 9.66 -9.24
N PRO A 237 6.98 10.80 -9.07
CA PRO A 237 5.57 11.05 -9.43
C PRO A 237 5.33 11.25 -10.93
N ASN A 238 6.40 11.25 -11.74
CA ASN A 238 6.37 11.37 -13.19
C ASN A 238 7.64 10.73 -13.78
N ALA A 239 7.75 10.74 -15.11
CA ALA A 239 8.89 10.22 -15.87
C ALA A 239 10.26 10.87 -15.55
N GLY A 240 10.29 11.93 -14.75
CA GLY A 240 11.49 12.70 -14.43
C GLY A 240 12.14 13.29 -15.67
N GLU A 241 13.44 13.57 -15.57
CA GLU A 241 14.24 13.94 -16.74
C GLU A 241 14.62 12.72 -17.61
N TYR A 242 14.43 11.50 -17.11
CA TYR A 242 15.07 10.30 -17.66
C TYR A 242 14.15 9.47 -18.56
N TRP A 243 12.87 9.33 -18.25
CA TRP A 243 11.93 8.49 -19.02
C TRP A 243 11.10 9.34 -20.01
N GLY A 244 9.88 8.91 -20.37
CA GLY A 244 9.03 9.62 -21.31
C GLY A 244 9.56 9.55 -22.75
N SER A 245 9.85 10.70 -23.36
CA SER A 245 10.36 10.78 -24.74
C SER A 245 11.72 10.10 -24.91
N LYS A 246 12.57 10.12 -23.87
CA LYS A 246 13.86 9.41 -23.86
C LYS A 246 13.66 7.89 -23.84
N LEU A 247 12.70 7.38 -23.07
CA LEU A 247 12.36 5.95 -23.05
C LEU A 247 11.80 5.48 -24.40
N LYS A 248 10.87 6.24 -24.99
CA LYS A 248 10.37 5.95 -26.35
C LYS A 248 11.49 5.91 -27.39
N SER A 249 12.44 6.85 -27.33
CA SER A 249 13.61 6.86 -28.21
C SER A 249 14.52 5.66 -28.00
N ALA A 250 14.69 5.22 -26.75
CA ALA A 250 15.50 4.06 -26.39
C ALA A 250 14.88 2.71 -26.83
N VAL A 251 13.55 2.63 -26.90
CA VAL A 251 12.85 1.48 -27.51
C VAL A 251 13.01 1.51 -29.03
N ASN A 252 12.70 2.65 -29.66
CA ASN A 252 12.80 2.83 -31.12
C ASN A 252 14.21 2.58 -31.69
N ASN A 253 15.27 2.79 -30.91
CA ASN A 253 16.65 2.55 -31.33
C ASN A 253 17.23 1.21 -30.84
N GLY A 254 16.44 0.37 -30.18
CA GLY A 254 16.83 -0.96 -29.70
C GLY A 254 17.69 -0.98 -28.42
N SER A 255 17.91 0.15 -27.75
CA SER A 255 18.62 0.20 -26.45
C SER A 255 17.82 -0.43 -25.31
N ILE A 256 16.49 -0.40 -25.41
CA ILE A 256 15.54 -1.13 -24.57
C ILE A 256 14.75 -2.08 -25.47
N PRO A 257 14.70 -3.39 -25.22
CA PRO A 257 13.87 -4.30 -26.01
C PRO A 257 12.39 -4.04 -25.70
N GLU A 258 11.53 -4.11 -26.73
CA GLU A 258 10.07 -3.91 -26.58
C GLU A 258 9.46 -4.85 -25.52
N THR A 259 9.94 -6.09 -25.46
CA THR A 259 9.55 -7.08 -24.43
C THR A 259 9.80 -6.63 -22.99
N ARG A 260 10.71 -5.67 -22.74
CA ARG A 260 10.90 -5.09 -21.40
C ARG A 260 9.74 -4.15 -21.06
N ILE A 261 9.24 -3.40 -22.04
CA ILE A 261 8.07 -2.52 -21.90
C ILE A 261 6.79 -3.36 -21.76
N ASP A 262 6.69 -4.48 -22.47
CA ASP A 262 5.58 -5.42 -22.30
C ASP A 262 5.54 -6.00 -20.88
N ASP A 263 6.67 -6.41 -20.30
CA ASP A 263 6.75 -6.84 -18.89
C ASP A 263 6.39 -5.70 -17.91
N MET A 264 6.80 -4.45 -18.19
CA MET A 264 6.40 -3.27 -17.40
C MET A 264 4.88 -3.05 -17.38
N ILE A 265 4.20 -3.27 -18.51
CA ILE A 265 2.77 -3.00 -18.68
C ILE A 265 1.91 -4.19 -18.21
N THR A 266 2.46 -5.40 -18.22
CA THR A 266 1.76 -6.63 -17.82
C THR A 266 1.69 -6.82 -16.30
N ARG A 267 2.61 -6.20 -15.55
CA ARG A 267 2.74 -6.28 -14.09
C ARG A 267 1.81 -5.34 -13.33
#